data_AF-A0A932CRE0-F1
#
_entry.id   AF-A0A932CRE0-F1
#
_cell.length_a   1.000
_cell.length_b   1.000
_cell.length_c   1.000
_cell.angle_alpha   90.00
_cell.angle_beta   90.00
_cell.angle_gamma   90.00
#
_symmetry.space_group_name_H-M   'P 1'
#
loop_
_entity.id
_entity.type
_entity.pdbx_description
1 polymer ?
#
loop_
_entity_poly.entity_id
_entity_poly.type
_entity_poly.pdbx_seq_one_letter_code
_entity_poly.pdbx_strand_id
1 'polypeptide(L)'
;MPQKDPALFDQLKQTIAAFLERVGYQVTLDRRILFSEIAVHGQRGTHQVICQPATDIYEAVESCKDLCTAKCKLAEESDYALVFPPIKEHHFIEFLTELGGRPYYLDIRSQYLMIWIANPLTGSVEGMLGGSRDQALEKALMKVNQALKAYFYGGFTQYINRIIDEKMRKGEL
;
A
#
# COMPACT_ATOMS: atom_id res chain seq x y z
N MET A 1 -10.76 16.63 -10.11
CA MET A 1 -9.73 15.71 -9.59
C MET A 1 -9.47 16.12 -8.15
N PRO A 2 -9.49 15.19 -7.18
CA PRO A 2 -9.06 15.50 -5.82
C PRO A 2 -7.62 16.02 -5.87
N GLN A 3 -7.34 17.03 -5.08
CA GLN A 3 -6.09 17.76 -5.09
C GLN A 3 -5.23 17.24 -3.95
N LYS A 4 -4.07 16.68 -4.31
CA LYS A 4 -3.04 16.19 -3.38
C LYS A 4 -2.74 17.20 -2.30
N ASP A 5 -3.03 16.85 -1.05
CA ASP A 5 -2.61 17.62 0.11
C ASP A 5 -1.08 17.52 0.22
N PRO A 6 -0.33 18.57 -0.15
CA PRO A 6 1.12 18.46 -0.22
C PRO A 6 1.73 18.28 1.18
N ALA A 7 1.13 18.89 2.21
CA ALA A 7 1.63 18.82 3.57
C ALA A 7 1.46 17.41 4.15
N LEU A 8 0.28 16.81 3.95
CA LEU A 8 0.04 15.43 4.39
C LEU A 8 0.92 14.43 3.60
N PHE A 9 1.10 14.66 2.30
CA PHE A 9 1.96 13.81 1.48
C PHE A 9 3.41 13.80 1.98
N ASP A 10 3.98 14.97 2.26
CA ASP A 10 5.34 15.07 2.80
C ASP A 10 5.45 14.46 4.20
N GLN A 11 4.43 14.64 5.04
CA GLN A 11 4.37 13.99 6.35
C GLN A 11 4.36 12.46 6.24
N LEU A 12 3.59 11.90 5.30
CA LEU A 12 3.56 10.46 5.03
C LEU A 12 4.93 9.97 4.55
N LYS A 13 5.56 10.67 3.60
CA LYS A 13 6.92 10.36 3.12
C LYS A 13 7.91 10.25 4.28
N GLN A 14 7.97 11.26 5.14
CA GLN A 14 8.88 11.29 6.28
C GLN A 14 8.58 10.18 7.29
N THR A 15 7.28 9.90 7.52
CA THR A 15 6.85 8.81 8.42
C THR A 15 7.31 7.45 7.91
N ILE A 16 7.15 7.20 6.61
CA ILE A 16 7.58 5.94 5.98
C ILE A 16 9.11 5.84 6.01
N ALA A 17 9.83 6.92 5.69
CA ALA A 17 11.29 6.95 5.74
C ALA A 17 11.81 6.60 7.13
N ALA A 18 11.33 7.30 8.16
CA ALA A 18 11.73 7.03 9.54
C ALA A 18 11.36 5.61 10.02
N PHE A 19 10.26 5.04 9.52
CA PHE A 19 9.94 3.64 9.77
C PHE A 19 10.95 2.69 9.12
N LEU A 20 11.23 2.87 7.83
CA LEU A 20 12.17 2.02 7.09
C LEU A 20 13.60 2.11 7.66
N GLU A 21 14.05 3.31 8.02
CA GLU A 21 15.35 3.51 8.68
C GLU A 21 15.46 2.75 10.01
N ARG A 22 14.39 2.75 10.83
CA ARG A 22 14.35 1.95 12.07
C ARG A 22 14.42 0.44 11.82
N VAL A 23 13.91 -0.03 10.69
CA VAL A 23 14.03 -1.44 10.26
C VAL A 23 15.44 -1.76 9.74
N GLY A 24 16.22 -0.74 9.36
CA GLY A 24 17.60 -0.85 8.90
C GLY A 24 17.77 -0.66 7.39
N TYR A 25 16.83 0.01 6.72
CA TYR A 25 16.95 0.39 5.31
C TYR A 25 17.71 1.70 5.16
N GLN A 26 18.49 1.81 4.09
CA GLN A 26 18.95 3.09 3.56
C GLN A 26 17.82 3.67 2.71
N VAL A 27 17.35 4.88 3.05
CA VAL A 27 16.20 5.50 2.39
C VAL A 27 16.65 6.63 1.47
N THR A 28 16.08 6.63 0.26
CA THR A 28 16.15 7.73 -0.70
C THR A 28 14.74 8.25 -0.95
N LEU A 29 14.54 9.55 -0.79
CA LEU A 29 13.27 10.22 -1.08
C LEU A 29 13.26 10.72 -2.53
N ASP A 30 12.05 10.83 -3.10
CA ASP A 30 11.80 11.48 -4.40
C ASP A 30 12.69 10.92 -5.53
N ARG A 31 12.78 9.58 -5.57
CA ARG A 31 13.57 8.86 -6.57
C ARG A 31 12.78 8.77 -7.86
N ARG A 32 13.31 9.35 -8.93
CA ARG A 32 12.75 9.18 -10.26
C ARG A 32 13.05 7.80 -10.84
N ILE A 33 12.02 7.08 -11.26
CA ILE A 33 12.11 5.80 -11.96
C ILE A 33 11.32 5.90 -13.25
N LEU A 34 12.02 5.89 -14.39
CA LEU A 34 11.44 6.18 -15.70
C LEU A 34 10.71 7.54 -15.68
N PHE A 35 9.39 7.52 -15.87
CA PHE A 35 8.52 8.69 -15.90
C PHE A 35 7.76 8.90 -14.59
N SER A 36 7.93 8.00 -13.61
CA SER A 36 7.27 8.09 -12.30
C SER A 36 8.21 8.61 -11.23
N GLU A 37 7.66 9.42 -10.34
CA GLU A 37 8.36 9.94 -9.17
C GLU A 37 7.97 9.07 -7.97
N ILE A 38 8.90 8.22 -7.55
CA ILE A 38 8.71 7.38 -6.37
C ILE A 38 9.06 8.17 -5.14
N ALA A 39 8.08 8.29 -4.25
CA ALA A 39 8.20 9.12 -3.07
C ALA A 39 9.23 8.59 -2.07
N VAL A 40 9.27 7.26 -1.87
CA VAL A 40 10.19 6.62 -0.93
C VAL A 40 10.75 5.33 -1.52
N HIS A 41 12.08 5.25 -1.56
CA HIS A 41 12.83 4.04 -1.93
C HIS A 41 13.71 3.61 -0.76
N GLY A 42 13.47 2.42 -0.24
CA GLY A 42 14.33 1.78 0.75
C GLY A 42 15.19 0.69 0.13
N GLN A 43 16.45 0.61 0.54
CA GLN A 43 17.33 -0.51 0.21
C GLN A 43 17.99 -1.10 1.46
N ARG A 44 17.99 -2.43 1.58
CA ARG A 44 18.65 -3.17 2.66
C ARG A 44 19.34 -4.41 2.09
N GLY A 45 20.67 -4.36 1.99
CA GLY A 45 21.44 -5.36 1.25
C GLY A 45 21.03 -5.37 -0.22
N THR A 46 20.56 -6.52 -0.71
CA THR A 46 20.01 -6.68 -2.07
C THR A 46 18.51 -6.43 -2.14
N HIS A 47 17.81 -6.39 -1.01
CA HIS A 47 16.36 -6.19 -0.97
C HIS A 47 15.99 -4.72 -1.13
N GLN A 48 14.90 -4.47 -1.84
CA GLN A 48 14.39 -3.13 -2.09
C GLN A 48 12.90 -3.05 -1.73
N VAL A 49 12.49 -1.90 -1.22
CA VAL A 49 11.09 -1.56 -0.97
C VAL A 49 10.76 -0.20 -1.58
N ILE A 50 9.70 -0.16 -2.36
CA ILE A 50 9.22 1.01 -3.10
C ILE A 50 7.89 1.42 -2.48
N CYS A 51 7.80 2.60 -1.90
CA CYS A 51 6.55 3.07 -1.29
C CYS A 51 6.04 4.33 -1.99
N GLN A 52 4.76 4.33 -2.32
CA GLN A 52 4.07 5.49 -2.87
C GLN A 52 2.90 5.87 -1.94
N PRO A 53 2.96 7.03 -1.28
CA PRO A 53 1.85 7.54 -0.50
C PRO A 53 0.70 8.02 -1.38
N ALA A 54 -0.52 7.82 -0.91
CA ALA A 54 -1.74 8.46 -1.41
C ALA A 54 -2.39 9.18 -0.24
N THR A 55 -2.76 10.45 -0.41
CA THR A 55 -3.34 11.24 0.70
C THR A 55 -4.81 10.90 0.96
N ASP A 56 -5.46 10.22 0.01
CA ASP A 56 -6.77 9.61 0.17
C ASP A 56 -6.95 8.38 -0.74
N ILE A 57 -8.12 7.73 -0.66
CA ILE A 57 -8.46 6.55 -1.48
C ILE A 57 -8.63 6.85 -2.97
N TYR A 58 -8.91 8.09 -3.36
CA TYR A 58 -9.09 8.47 -4.76
C TYR A 58 -7.74 8.69 -5.47
N GLU A 59 -6.72 9.07 -4.71
CA GLU A 59 -5.32 9.16 -5.19
C GLU A 59 -4.61 7.81 -5.29
N ALA A 60 -5.21 6.76 -4.73
CA ALA A 60 -4.70 5.40 -4.79
C ALA A 60 -4.41 4.96 -6.22
N VAL A 61 -5.27 5.34 -7.18
CA VAL A 61 -5.16 4.90 -8.58
C VAL A 61 -3.90 5.43 -9.24
N GLU A 62 -3.62 6.73 -9.08
CA GLU A 62 -2.41 7.33 -9.64
C GLU A 62 -1.15 6.78 -8.95
N SER A 63 -1.21 6.61 -7.63
CA SER A 63 -0.10 6.01 -6.87
C SER A 63 0.16 4.55 -7.27
N CYS A 64 -0.88 3.78 -7.58
CA CYS A 64 -0.77 2.44 -8.13
C CYS A 64 -0.08 2.42 -9.50
N LYS A 65 -0.41 3.37 -10.40
CA LYS A 65 0.24 3.48 -11.72
C LYS A 65 1.73 3.76 -11.57
N ASP A 66 2.12 4.62 -10.63
CA ASP A 66 3.52 4.90 -10.34
C ASP A 66 4.26 3.65 -9.87
N LEU A 67 3.66 2.88 -8.96
CA LEU A 67 4.22 1.62 -8.48
C LEU A 67 4.34 0.58 -9.59
N CYS A 68 3.32 0.45 -10.46
CA CYS A 68 3.38 -0.46 -11.59
C CYS A 68 4.50 -0.07 -12.58
N THR A 69 4.68 1.23 -12.82
CA THR A 69 5.77 1.75 -13.65
C THR A 69 7.14 1.44 -13.05
N ALA A 70 7.31 1.64 -11.74
CA ALA A 70 8.53 1.25 -11.04
C ALA A 70 8.77 -0.26 -11.12
N LYS A 71 7.71 -1.07 -10.99
CA LYS A 71 7.79 -2.53 -11.05
C LYS A 71 8.27 -3.05 -12.41
N CYS A 72 7.84 -2.43 -13.51
CA CYS A 72 8.36 -2.74 -14.84
C CYS A 72 9.88 -2.56 -14.95
N LYS A 73 10.50 -1.74 -14.08
CA LYS A 73 11.94 -1.46 -14.10
C LYS A 73 12.74 -2.19 -13.02
N LEU A 74 12.22 -2.31 -11.80
CA LEU A 74 12.98 -2.72 -10.61
C LEU A 74 12.86 -4.20 -10.21
N ALA A 75 12.53 -5.06 -11.16
CA ALA A 75 12.37 -6.51 -10.99
C ALA A 75 11.27 -6.90 -9.99
N GLU A 76 10.76 -8.13 -10.13
CA GLU A 76 9.68 -8.66 -9.30
C GLU A 76 10.09 -8.90 -7.83
N GLU A 77 11.39 -8.96 -7.56
CA GLU A 77 11.95 -9.28 -6.24
C GLU A 77 11.86 -8.11 -5.24
N SER A 78 11.63 -6.89 -5.73
CA SER A 78 11.36 -5.74 -4.88
C SER A 78 9.95 -5.81 -4.28
N ASP A 79 9.79 -5.22 -3.11
CA ASP A 79 8.50 -5.04 -2.46
C ASP A 79 7.91 -3.68 -2.84
N TYR A 80 6.61 -3.62 -3.13
CA TYR A 80 5.93 -2.40 -3.57
C TYR A 80 4.74 -2.12 -2.65
N ALA A 81 4.69 -0.93 -2.05
CA ALA A 81 3.67 -0.56 -1.07
C ALA A 81 2.94 0.71 -1.47
N LEU A 82 1.61 0.61 -1.55
CA LEU A 82 0.72 1.76 -1.54
C LEU A 82 0.45 2.14 -0.08
N VAL A 83 0.68 3.40 0.28
CA VAL A 83 0.62 3.84 1.67
C VAL A 83 -0.44 4.93 1.84
N PHE A 84 -1.32 4.76 2.81
CA PHE A 84 -2.36 5.75 3.11
C PHE A 84 -2.19 6.36 4.50
N PRO A 85 -2.73 7.56 4.75
CA PRO A 85 -2.98 8.02 6.13
C PRO A 85 -4.02 7.11 6.81
N PRO A 86 -4.30 7.28 8.11
CA PRO A 86 -5.40 6.57 8.75
C PRO A 86 -6.73 6.80 8.03
N ILE A 87 -7.32 5.73 7.51
CA ILE A 87 -8.60 5.75 6.80
C ILE A 87 -9.68 5.15 7.71
N LYS A 88 -10.89 5.69 7.67
CA LYS A 88 -12.06 5.03 8.27
C LYS A 88 -12.30 3.69 7.58
N GLU A 89 -12.63 2.68 8.37
CA GLU A 89 -12.81 1.29 7.91
C GLU A 89 -13.76 1.18 6.70
N HIS A 90 -14.93 1.80 6.75
CA HIS A 90 -15.91 1.71 5.64
C HIS A 90 -15.37 2.26 4.31
N HIS A 91 -14.58 3.33 4.32
CA HIS A 91 -13.94 3.85 3.09
C HIS A 91 -12.87 2.90 2.55
N PHE A 92 -12.16 2.21 3.44
CA PHE A 92 -11.18 1.20 3.03
C PHE A 92 -11.86 -0.02 2.42
N ILE A 93 -13.00 -0.44 2.97
CA ILE A 93 -13.82 -1.52 2.40
C ILE A 93 -14.33 -1.11 1.02
N GLU A 94 -14.93 0.07 0.91
CA GLU A 94 -15.43 0.61 -0.35
C GLU A 94 -14.33 0.71 -1.41
N PHE A 95 -13.12 1.15 -1.03
CA PHE A 95 -11.95 1.14 -1.91
C PHE A 95 -11.63 -0.24 -2.47
N LEU A 96 -11.66 -1.28 -1.63
CA LEU A 96 -11.34 -2.64 -2.05
C LEU A 96 -12.46 -3.29 -2.88
N THR A 97 -13.73 -2.93 -2.65
CA THR A 97 -14.88 -3.60 -3.28
C THR A 97 -15.48 -2.87 -4.47
N GLU A 98 -15.61 -1.54 -4.41
CA GLU A 98 -16.58 -0.81 -5.23
C GLU A 98 -16.19 0.61 -5.67
N LEU A 99 -15.01 1.13 -5.30
CA LEU A 99 -14.67 2.51 -5.67
C LEU A 99 -14.73 2.69 -7.20
N GLY A 100 -15.69 3.50 -7.67
CA GLY A 100 -15.90 3.72 -9.11
C GLY A 100 -16.41 2.51 -9.91
N GLY A 101 -17.00 1.50 -9.26
CA GLY A 101 -17.60 0.33 -9.92
C GLY A 101 -16.61 -0.80 -10.27
N ARG A 102 -15.34 -0.73 -9.85
CA ARG A 102 -14.34 -1.80 -10.03
C ARG A 102 -13.68 -2.17 -8.70
N PRO A 103 -13.47 -3.46 -8.41
CA PRO A 103 -12.78 -3.90 -7.20
C PRO A 103 -11.26 -3.75 -7.37
N TYR A 104 -10.69 -2.65 -6.84
CA TYR A 104 -9.23 -2.44 -6.86
C TYR A 104 -8.45 -3.52 -6.11
N TYR A 105 -9.12 -4.29 -5.24
CA TYR A 105 -8.52 -5.46 -4.60
C TYR A 105 -7.90 -6.45 -5.60
N LEU A 106 -8.57 -6.70 -6.74
CA LEU A 106 -8.05 -7.64 -7.75
C LEU A 106 -6.80 -7.10 -8.42
N ASP A 107 -6.78 -5.80 -8.74
CA ASP A 107 -5.62 -5.16 -9.36
C ASP A 107 -4.42 -5.15 -8.40
N ILE A 108 -4.63 -4.74 -7.15
CA ILE A 108 -3.59 -4.73 -6.10
C ILE A 108 -3.03 -6.14 -5.88
N ARG A 109 -3.91 -7.14 -5.79
CA ARG A 109 -3.51 -8.54 -5.59
C ARG A 109 -2.76 -9.11 -6.80
N SER A 110 -3.24 -8.86 -8.02
CA SER A 110 -2.58 -9.33 -9.25
C SER A 110 -1.19 -8.72 -9.43
N GLN A 111 -1.01 -7.49 -8.95
CA GLN A 111 0.26 -6.77 -9.00
C GLN A 111 1.17 -7.04 -7.78
N TYR A 112 0.77 -7.93 -6.85
CA TYR A 112 1.52 -8.21 -5.62
C TYR A 112 1.91 -6.94 -4.84
N LEU A 113 1.03 -5.94 -4.85
CA LEU A 113 1.22 -4.71 -4.09
C LEU A 113 0.81 -4.94 -2.64
N MET A 114 1.58 -4.36 -1.73
CA MET A 114 1.19 -4.23 -0.32
C MET A 114 0.39 -2.95 -0.10
N ILE A 115 -0.48 -2.97 0.90
CA ILE A 115 -1.15 -1.76 1.40
C ILE A 115 -0.72 -1.53 2.83
N TRP A 116 -0.21 -0.33 3.10
CA TRP A 116 0.16 0.12 4.44
C TRP A 116 -0.67 1.32 4.88
N ILE A 117 -0.84 1.47 6.18
CA ILE A 117 -1.31 2.70 6.83
C ILE A 117 -0.13 3.33 7.54
N ALA A 118 0.18 4.59 7.22
CA ALA A 118 1.16 5.39 7.93
C ALA A 118 0.44 6.52 8.66
N ASN A 119 0.68 6.66 9.97
CA ASN A 119 0.09 7.71 10.78
C ASN A 119 1.16 8.74 11.19
N PRO A 120 1.24 9.90 10.51
CA PRO A 120 2.25 10.91 10.83
C PRO A 120 2.15 11.49 12.23
N LEU A 121 0.97 11.47 12.87
CA LEU A 121 0.79 11.98 14.23
C LEU A 121 1.48 11.10 15.28
N THR A 122 1.61 9.80 14.99
CA THR A 122 2.19 8.82 15.93
C THR A 122 3.52 8.25 15.43
N GLY A 123 3.89 8.50 14.18
CA GLY A 123 5.06 7.88 13.53
C GLY A 123 4.91 6.37 13.32
N SER A 124 3.68 5.84 13.34
CA SER A 124 3.41 4.42 13.13
C SER A 124 3.23 4.09 11.65
N VAL A 125 3.63 2.88 11.27
CA VAL A 125 3.38 2.29 9.96
C VAL A 125 2.92 0.86 10.17
N GLU A 126 1.85 0.49 9.48
CA GLU A 126 1.08 -0.72 9.70
C GLU A 126 0.80 -1.42 8.37
N GLY A 127 1.10 -2.71 8.26
CA GLY A 127 0.76 -3.50 7.08
C GLY A 127 -0.67 -4.02 7.13
N MET A 128 -1.50 -3.67 6.13
CA MET A 128 -2.91 -4.07 6.03
C MET A 128 -3.11 -5.27 5.11
N LEU A 129 -2.44 -5.25 3.96
CA LEU A 129 -2.57 -6.25 2.92
C LEU A 129 -1.22 -6.51 2.25
N GLY A 130 -1.01 -7.75 1.83
CA GLY A 130 0.26 -8.21 1.28
C GLY A 130 1.27 -8.50 2.39
N GLY A 131 2.40 -9.10 2.00
CA GLY A 131 3.52 -9.40 2.89
C GLY A 131 4.84 -9.05 2.23
N SER A 132 5.82 -8.70 3.06
CA SER A 132 7.17 -8.40 2.63
C SER A 132 8.00 -9.68 2.48
N ARG A 133 8.90 -9.70 1.50
CA ARG A 133 9.88 -10.78 1.35
C ARG A 133 11.07 -10.63 2.32
N ASP A 134 11.32 -9.42 2.84
CA ASP A 134 12.28 -9.20 3.91
C ASP A 134 11.65 -9.51 5.26
N GLN A 135 12.14 -10.55 5.92
CA GLN A 135 11.65 -10.99 7.23
C GLN A 135 11.72 -9.90 8.31
N ALA A 136 12.69 -8.98 8.25
CA ALA A 136 12.76 -7.91 9.24
C ALA A 136 11.65 -6.88 9.04
N LEU A 137 11.39 -6.52 7.78
CA LEU A 137 10.31 -5.63 7.40
C LEU A 137 8.96 -6.26 7.71
N GLU A 138 8.77 -7.53 7.34
CA GLU A 138 7.56 -8.31 7.66
C GLU A 138 7.31 -8.34 9.17
N LYS A 139 8.33 -8.64 9.98
CA LYS A 139 8.22 -8.63 11.45
C LYS A 139 7.88 -7.24 12.01
N ALA A 140 8.40 -6.17 11.40
CA ALA A 140 8.10 -4.80 11.80
C ALA A 140 6.64 -4.42 11.47
N LEU A 141 6.17 -4.75 10.28
CA LEU A 141 4.80 -4.53 9.81
C LEU A 141 3.79 -5.41 10.55
N MET A 142 4.20 -6.57 11.04
CA MET A 142 3.32 -7.51 11.74
C MET A 142 2.91 -7.07 13.15
N LYS A 143 3.48 -5.99 13.70
CA LYS A 143 3.16 -5.49 15.06
C LYS A 143 1.79 -4.79 15.19
N VAL A 144 0.88 -5.01 14.23
CA VAL A 144 -0.44 -4.39 14.13
C VAL A 144 -1.52 -5.16 14.90
N ASN A 145 -2.46 -4.39 15.44
CA ASN A 145 -3.61 -4.79 16.26
C ASN A 145 -4.22 -6.13 15.80
N GLN A 146 -4.17 -7.14 16.69
CA GLN A 146 -4.71 -8.48 16.45
C GLN A 146 -6.17 -8.47 15.97
N ALA A 147 -6.96 -7.48 16.38
CA ALA A 147 -8.35 -7.33 15.96
C ALA A 147 -8.49 -7.01 14.47
N LEU A 148 -7.71 -6.06 13.94
CA LEU A 148 -7.70 -5.75 12.51
C LEU A 148 -7.19 -6.93 11.69
N LYS A 149 -6.11 -7.59 12.14
CA LYS A 149 -5.60 -8.80 11.47
C LYS A 149 -6.62 -9.94 11.40
N ALA A 150 -7.35 -10.21 12.49
CA ALA A 150 -8.38 -11.26 12.52
C ALA A 150 -9.52 -10.96 11.53
N TYR A 151 -9.91 -9.68 11.41
CA TYR A 151 -10.87 -9.26 10.40
C TYR A 151 -10.31 -9.41 8.97
N PHE A 152 -9.15 -8.81 8.65
CA PHE A 152 -8.57 -8.82 7.30
C PHE A 152 -8.22 -10.22 6.76
N TYR A 153 -7.57 -11.05 7.59
CA TYR A 153 -7.08 -12.37 7.16
C TYR A 153 -8.07 -13.52 7.38
N GLY A 154 -9.00 -13.40 8.33
CA GLY A 154 -9.91 -14.50 8.69
C GLY A 154 -11.26 -14.48 7.97
N GLY A 155 -11.95 -13.34 7.99
CA GLY A 155 -13.32 -13.21 7.45
C GLY A 155 -13.45 -12.24 6.29
N PHE A 156 -12.66 -11.17 6.27
CA PHE A 156 -12.76 -10.12 5.28
C PHE A 156 -12.23 -10.53 3.91
N THR A 157 -11.07 -11.20 3.83
CA THR A 157 -10.59 -11.74 2.55
C THR A 157 -11.62 -12.71 1.94
N GLN A 158 -12.27 -13.54 2.77
CA GLN A 158 -13.35 -14.42 2.31
C GLN A 158 -14.60 -13.64 1.90
N TYR A 159 -14.96 -12.58 2.63
CA TYR A 159 -16.07 -11.69 2.32
C TYR A 159 -15.86 -10.93 1.01
N ILE A 160 -14.67 -10.38 0.79
CA ILE A 160 -14.26 -9.72 -0.46
C ILE A 160 -14.29 -10.71 -1.62
N ASN A 161 -13.68 -11.89 -1.46
CA ASN A 161 -13.73 -12.93 -2.49
C ASN A 161 -15.18 -13.33 -2.81
N ARG A 162 -16.04 -13.47 -1.79
CA ARG A 162 -17.46 -13.76 -1.99
C ARG A 162 -18.20 -12.67 -2.78
N ILE A 163 -17.96 -11.40 -2.46
CA ILE A 163 -18.54 -10.27 -3.22
C ILE A 163 -18.07 -10.31 -4.66
N ILE A 164 -16.76 -10.52 -4.88
CA ILE A 164 -16.19 -10.60 -6.23
C ILE A 164 -16.79 -11.80 -7.00
N ASP A 165 -16.89 -12.97 -6.38
CA ASP A 165 -17.50 -14.17 -6.97
C ASP A 165 -18.99 -13.99 -7.28
N GLU A 166 -19.72 -13.27 -6.43
CA GLU A 166 -21.12 -12.88 -6.70
C GLU A 166 -21.22 -11.94 -7.90
N LYS A 167 -20.35 -10.93 -8.00
CA LYS A 167 -20.32 -10.01 -9.13
C LYS A 167 -19.90 -10.70 -10.43
N MET A 168 -18.91 -11.60 -10.38
CA MET A 168 -18.51 -12.42 -11.53
C MET A 168 -19.67 -13.30 -12.02
N ARG A 169 -20.42 -13.93 -11.10
CA ARG A 169 -21.62 -14.72 -11.46
C ARG A 169 -22.73 -13.88 -12.08
N LYS A 170 -22.85 -12.60 -11.72
CA LYS A 170 -23.85 -11.67 -12.27
C LYS A 170 -23.41 -10.97 -13.55
N GLY A 171 -22.14 -11.12 -13.98
CA GLY A 171 -21.60 -10.40 -15.15
C GLY A 171 -21.43 -8.90 -14.91
N GLU A 172 -21.25 -8.49 -13.65
CA GLU A 172 -21.11 -7.08 -13.23
C GLU A 172 -19.64 -6.64 -13.15
N LEU A 173 -18.70 -7.49 -13.60
CA LEU A 173 -17.24 -7.28 -13.63
C LEU A 173 -16.70 -7.33 -15.05
#